data_AF-A0A357A540-F1
#
_entry.id   AF-A0A357A540-F1
#
_cell.length_a   1.000
_cell.length_b   1.000
_cell.length_c   1.000
_cell.angle_alpha   90.00
_cell.angle_beta   90.00
_cell.angle_gamma   90.00
#
_symmetry.space_group_name_H-M   'P 1'
#
loop_
_entity.id
_entity.type
_entity.pdbx_description
1 polymer ?
#
loop_
_entity_poly.entity_id
_entity_poly.type
_entity_poly.pdbx_seq_one_letter_code
_entity_poly.pdbx_strand_id
1 'polypeptide(L)'
;MGINSQLPSNIPQTAQDDVLLASQALNAPVSPEARAEFTSQRPLSFIQNDGQVDDSVSFHVRDGDVGEVFFTQEEIVVANGDDVIRANFVGSNPNAEIRGWQQLPGIANFFIGNDPSKWRTNIATFEGVWYEEVYAGVDVKYSGESGQVKRDIYVAPSVSVDTVVIEYENVNDIEIREDGSLALITDTGELTEKSPIAYQIIDGQQIDVDVAYKLLGDNQVGFEVGSYDSNHE
;
A
#
# COMPACT_ATOMS: atom_id res chain seq x y z
N MET A 1 -43.85 0.06 -37.21
CA MET A 1 -44.49 -0.80 -36.18
C MET A 1 -44.31 -2.23 -36.65
N GLY A 2 -43.68 -3.11 -35.85
CA GLY A 2 -43.24 -4.46 -36.26
C GLY A 2 -41.94 -4.44 -37.10
N ILE A 3 -40.83 -5.12 -36.81
CA ILE A 3 -40.51 -6.52 -36.38
C ILE A 3 -40.82 -7.56 -37.48
N ASN A 4 -40.00 -8.60 -37.75
CA ASN A 4 -38.80 -9.11 -37.07
C ASN A 4 -37.93 -10.02 -37.98
N SER A 5 -36.71 -10.34 -37.52
CA SER A 5 -36.01 -11.65 -37.65
C SER A 5 -35.56 -12.18 -39.06
N GLN A 6 -34.51 -13.01 -39.24
CA GLN A 6 -33.53 -13.68 -38.37
C GLN A 6 -32.09 -13.64 -38.97
N LEU A 7 -31.07 -13.94 -38.13
CA LEU A 7 -29.69 -14.29 -38.51
C LEU A 7 -29.60 -15.66 -39.21
N PRO A 8 -28.50 -15.94 -39.94
CA PRO A 8 -27.56 -16.92 -39.38
C PRO A 8 -26.06 -16.57 -39.55
N SER A 9 -25.23 -17.26 -38.79
CA SER A 9 -23.77 -17.12 -38.69
C SER A 9 -22.99 -18.07 -39.60
N ASN A 10 -21.92 -17.59 -40.28
CA ASN A 10 -20.61 -18.26 -40.38
C ASN A 10 -19.52 -17.43 -41.11
N ILE A 11 -18.27 -17.75 -40.76
CA ILE A 11 -16.94 -17.18 -41.15
C ILE A 11 -16.39 -18.01 -42.34
N PRO A 12 -15.62 -17.51 -43.36
CA PRO A 12 -14.17 -17.20 -43.21
C PRO A 12 -13.41 -16.26 -44.21
N GLN A 13 -12.20 -15.82 -43.78
CA GLN A 13 -10.94 -15.56 -44.55
C GLN A 13 -10.96 -14.56 -45.74
N THR A 14 -9.92 -13.82 -46.16
CA THR A 14 -8.43 -13.75 -45.94
C THR A 14 -7.97 -12.34 -46.41
N ALA A 15 -6.76 -11.77 -46.22
CA ALA A 15 -5.47 -12.12 -45.59
C ALA A 15 -4.64 -10.83 -45.28
N GLN A 16 -3.41 -10.99 -44.77
CA GLN A 16 -2.11 -10.33 -45.12
C GLN A 16 -2.12 -8.96 -45.87
N ASP A 17 -1.31 -7.96 -45.52
CA ASP A 17 -0.18 -7.84 -44.55
C ASP A 17 -0.16 -6.42 -43.95
N ASP A 18 0.38 -6.25 -42.75
CA ASP A 18 1.25 -5.09 -42.46
C ASP A 18 2.09 -5.31 -41.19
N VAL A 19 3.41 -5.28 -41.34
CA VAL A 19 4.37 -5.21 -40.23
C VAL A 19 4.69 -3.74 -39.99
N LEU A 20 4.26 -3.17 -38.86
CA LEU A 20 4.76 -1.86 -38.42
C LEU A 20 5.73 -2.01 -37.24
N LEU A 21 7.00 -2.14 -37.58
CA LEU A 21 8.12 -1.82 -36.70
C LEU A 21 8.18 -0.28 -36.49
N ALA A 22 7.67 0.22 -35.37
CA ALA A 22 8.22 1.40 -34.66
C ALA A 22 7.39 1.76 -33.41
N SER A 23 7.94 1.52 -32.22
CA SER A 23 7.60 2.33 -31.03
C SER A 23 8.65 3.43 -30.81
N GLN A 24 8.84 4.28 -31.83
CA GLN A 24 9.36 5.61 -31.52
C GLN A 24 8.24 6.35 -30.79
N ALA A 25 8.42 6.56 -29.48
CA ALA A 25 7.62 7.53 -28.75
C ALA A 25 7.91 8.92 -29.33
N LEU A 26 7.10 9.34 -30.29
CA LEU A 26 7.04 10.73 -30.73
C LEU A 26 6.71 11.57 -29.50
N ASN A 27 7.66 12.42 -29.10
CA ASN A 27 7.49 13.39 -28.03
C ASN A 27 6.29 14.31 -28.35
N ALA A 28 5.10 13.94 -27.86
CA ALA A 28 4.09 14.93 -27.54
C ALA A 28 4.65 15.74 -26.36
N PRO A 29 4.76 17.08 -26.46
CA PRO A 29 5.11 17.90 -25.32
C PRO A 29 3.91 17.93 -24.34
N VAL A 30 3.80 16.91 -23.50
CA VAL A 30 3.01 17.01 -22.26
C VAL A 30 3.58 18.18 -21.46
N SER A 31 2.72 19.16 -21.13
CA SER A 31 3.12 20.30 -20.32
C SER A 31 3.64 19.82 -18.96
N PRO A 32 4.48 20.60 -18.27
CA PRO A 32 4.87 20.30 -16.91
C PRO A 32 3.67 20.05 -15.99
N GLU A 33 2.55 20.77 -16.19
CA GLU A 33 1.31 20.53 -15.43
C GLU A 33 0.68 19.18 -15.78
N ALA A 34 0.51 18.84 -17.07
CA ALA A 34 -0.06 17.54 -17.47
C ALA A 34 0.84 16.36 -17.06
N ARG A 35 2.16 16.57 -16.97
CA ARG A 35 3.11 15.61 -16.40
C ARG A 35 2.98 15.49 -14.89
N ALA A 36 2.77 16.60 -14.18
CA ALA A 36 2.54 16.60 -12.74
C ALA A 36 1.21 15.89 -12.42
N GLU A 37 0.10 16.25 -13.07
CA GLU A 37 -1.20 15.58 -12.94
C GLU A 37 -1.12 14.08 -13.26
N PHE A 38 -0.48 13.70 -14.36
CA PHE A 38 -0.33 12.27 -14.71
C PHE A 38 0.61 11.51 -13.77
N THR A 39 1.47 12.20 -13.02
CA THR A 39 2.34 11.57 -12.00
C THR A 39 1.61 11.47 -10.66
N SER A 40 0.86 12.50 -10.24
CA SER A 40 0.05 12.49 -9.01
C SER A 40 -1.21 11.63 -9.10
N GLN A 41 -1.67 11.28 -10.31
CA GLN A 41 -2.80 10.38 -10.55
C GLN A 41 -2.39 8.91 -10.77
N ARG A 42 -1.11 8.55 -10.62
CA ARG A 42 -0.71 7.13 -10.69
C ARG A 42 -1.06 6.42 -9.38
N PRO A 43 -1.88 5.36 -9.41
CA PRO A 43 -2.04 4.52 -8.23
C PRO A 43 -0.68 3.89 -7.89
N LEU A 44 -0.31 3.96 -6.61
CA LEU A 44 0.80 3.18 -6.08
C LEU A 44 0.56 1.72 -6.42
N SER A 45 1.56 1.11 -7.04
CA SER A 45 1.50 -0.27 -7.51
C SER A 45 2.37 -1.11 -6.60
N PHE A 46 1.76 -1.85 -5.69
CA PHE A 46 2.45 -2.76 -4.78
C PHE A 46 2.93 -3.96 -5.61
N ILE A 47 4.24 -4.15 -5.69
CA ILE A 47 4.89 -5.15 -6.54
C ILE A 47 5.18 -6.39 -5.71
N GLN A 48 4.76 -7.56 -6.18
CA GLN A 48 5.11 -8.83 -5.53
C GLN A 48 6.58 -9.15 -5.73
N ASN A 49 7.27 -9.60 -4.67
CA ASN A 49 8.62 -10.11 -4.80
C ASN A 49 8.62 -11.50 -5.46
N ASP A 50 9.49 -11.65 -6.47
CA ASP A 50 9.82 -12.90 -7.18
C ASP A 50 11.36 -12.99 -7.31
N GLY A 51 12.07 -12.48 -6.30
CA GLY A 51 13.53 -12.38 -6.25
C GLY A 51 14.10 -11.18 -7.00
N GLN A 52 13.42 -10.02 -6.97
CA GLN A 52 14.01 -8.73 -7.38
C GLN A 52 14.79 -8.08 -6.25
N VAL A 53 14.33 -8.30 -5.02
CA VAL A 53 14.87 -7.78 -3.76
C VAL A 53 15.12 -8.96 -2.80
N ASP A 54 15.47 -8.68 -1.54
CA ASP A 54 15.77 -9.71 -0.54
C ASP A 54 14.59 -10.69 -0.33
N ASP A 55 14.90 -11.98 -0.11
CA ASP A 55 13.89 -13.05 0.00
C ASP A 55 12.96 -12.91 1.22
N SER A 56 13.31 -12.08 2.22
CA SER A 56 12.43 -11.73 3.35
C SER A 56 11.27 -10.80 2.98
N VAL A 57 11.37 -10.08 1.85
CA VAL A 57 10.34 -9.16 1.37
C VAL A 57 9.28 -9.95 0.59
N SER A 58 8.01 -9.75 0.91
CA SER A 58 6.88 -10.32 0.15
C SER A 58 6.36 -9.35 -0.92
N PHE A 59 6.30 -8.06 -0.60
CA PHE A 59 5.92 -7.01 -1.54
C PHE A 59 6.76 -5.74 -1.31
N HIS A 60 6.89 -4.91 -2.33
CA HIS A 60 7.49 -3.58 -2.18
C HIS A 60 6.75 -2.54 -3.02
N VAL A 61 6.87 -1.27 -2.64
CA VAL A 61 6.27 -0.15 -3.37
C VAL A 61 7.17 1.07 -3.29
N ARG A 62 7.23 1.83 -4.38
CA ARG A 62 7.91 3.12 -4.41
C ARG A 62 6.93 4.25 -4.14
N ASP A 63 6.99 4.78 -2.93
CA ASP A 63 6.29 5.99 -2.52
C ASP A 63 6.99 7.23 -3.12
N GLY A 64 6.21 8.22 -3.56
CA GLY A 64 6.72 9.41 -4.24
C GLY A 64 7.45 10.38 -3.30
N ASP A 65 7.00 10.45 -2.05
CA ASP A 65 7.51 11.38 -1.03
C ASP A 65 8.44 10.66 -0.04
N VAL A 66 8.23 9.37 0.18
CA VAL A 66 8.85 8.60 1.29
C VAL A 66 9.97 7.65 0.83
N GLY A 67 10.05 7.25 -0.44
CA GLY A 67 11.11 6.37 -0.95
C GLY A 67 10.63 4.95 -1.30
N GLU A 68 11.37 3.92 -0.93
CA GLU A 68 10.94 2.52 -1.16
C GLU A 68 10.46 1.91 0.16
N VAL A 69 9.25 1.35 0.16
CA VAL A 69 8.64 0.68 1.31
C VAL A 69 8.56 -0.82 1.01
N PHE A 70 9.12 -1.63 1.92
CA PHE A 70 9.16 -3.08 1.83
C PHE A 70 8.23 -3.69 2.89
N PHE A 71 7.44 -4.67 2.47
CA PHE A 71 6.50 -5.40 3.31
C PHE A 71 7.02 -6.82 3.50
N THR A 72 7.46 -7.12 4.72
CA THR A 72 7.85 -8.46 5.17
C THR A 72 6.71 -9.09 5.99
N GLN A 73 6.92 -10.29 6.55
CA GLN A 73 5.96 -10.92 7.46
C GLN A 73 5.98 -10.32 8.88
N GLU A 74 7.11 -9.78 9.34
CA GLU A 74 7.31 -9.31 10.73
C GLU A 74 7.30 -7.78 10.85
N GLU A 75 7.78 -7.08 9.82
CA GLU A 75 8.03 -5.64 9.81
C GLU A 75 7.74 -4.98 8.46
N ILE A 76 7.47 -3.67 8.51
CA ILE A 76 7.44 -2.77 7.36
C ILE A 76 8.72 -1.94 7.41
N VAL A 77 9.49 -1.95 6.32
CA VAL A 77 10.77 -1.23 6.24
C VAL A 77 10.64 -0.08 5.25
N VAL A 78 10.93 1.14 5.69
CA VAL A 78 10.90 2.35 4.87
C VAL A 78 12.33 2.82 4.64
N ALA A 79 12.77 2.82 3.38
CA ALA A 79 14.10 3.27 2.99
C ALA A 79 14.04 4.60 2.22
N ASN A 80 14.59 5.66 2.82
CA ASN A 80 14.65 7.01 2.24
C ASN A 80 16.09 7.54 2.21
N GLY A 81 16.77 7.41 1.08
CA GLY A 81 18.17 7.78 0.96
C GLY A 81 19.06 6.87 1.81
N ASP A 82 19.68 7.45 2.85
CA ASP A 82 20.49 6.72 3.83
C ASP A 82 19.70 6.31 5.10
N ASP A 83 18.49 6.83 5.31
CA ASP A 83 17.62 6.48 6.44
C ASP A 83 16.83 5.18 6.17
N VAL A 84 16.72 4.32 7.19
CA VAL A 84 15.97 3.06 7.14
C VAL A 84 15.11 2.91 8.40
N ILE A 85 13.89 3.41 8.37
CA ILE A 85 12.93 3.26 9.47
C ILE A 85 12.32 1.86 9.39
N ARG A 86 12.18 1.18 10.53
CA ARG A 86 11.45 -0.09 10.66
C ARG A 86 10.21 0.13 11.50
N ALA A 87 9.10 -0.48 11.13
CA ALA A 87 7.85 -0.44 11.88
C ALA A 87 7.31 -1.87 12.07
N ASN A 88 7.13 -2.29 13.32
CA ASN A 88 6.66 -3.63 13.69
C ASN A 88 5.45 -3.54 14.63
N PHE A 89 4.55 -4.52 14.54
CA PHE A 89 3.43 -4.65 15.48
C PHE A 89 3.88 -5.47 16.70
N VAL A 90 3.86 -4.85 17.89
CA VAL A 90 4.50 -5.43 19.09
C VAL A 90 3.72 -6.65 19.60
N GLY A 91 4.34 -7.82 19.53
CA GLY A 91 3.71 -9.07 19.94
C GLY A 91 2.64 -9.59 18.97
N SER A 92 2.69 -9.14 17.71
CA SER A 92 1.89 -9.68 16.62
C SER A 92 2.11 -11.18 16.39
N ASN A 93 1.22 -11.78 15.63
CA ASN A 93 1.35 -13.13 15.13
C ASN A 93 2.51 -13.22 14.11
N PRO A 94 3.62 -13.92 14.39
CA PRO A 94 4.75 -14.03 13.48
C PRO A 94 4.44 -14.90 12.25
N ASN A 95 3.24 -15.51 12.18
CA ASN A 95 2.75 -16.26 11.04
C ASN A 95 1.54 -15.58 10.37
N ALA A 96 1.34 -14.27 10.58
CA ALA A 96 0.29 -13.50 9.89
C ALA A 96 0.44 -13.66 8.37
N GLU A 97 -0.66 -13.89 7.65
CA GLU A 97 -0.61 -14.07 6.19
C GLU A 97 -0.59 -12.70 5.51
N ILE A 98 0.43 -12.43 4.70
CA ILE A 98 0.50 -11.27 3.83
C ILE A 98 0.09 -11.65 2.39
N ARG A 99 -0.90 -10.96 1.84
CA ARG A 99 -1.36 -11.16 0.46
C ARG A 99 -1.58 -9.85 -0.29
N GLY A 100 -1.42 -9.90 -1.61
CA GLY A 100 -1.75 -8.79 -2.50
C GLY A 100 -3.26 -8.53 -2.52
N TRP A 101 -3.66 -7.27 -2.37
CA TRP A 101 -5.06 -6.85 -2.36
C TRP A 101 -5.40 -6.10 -3.66
N GLN A 102 -6.46 -6.56 -4.34
CA GLN A 102 -6.90 -6.11 -5.66
C GLN A 102 -5.75 -6.09 -6.70
N GLN A 103 -5.57 -7.21 -7.40
CA GLN A 103 -4.58 -7.30 -8.47
C GLN A 103 -4.91 -6.31 -9.60
N LEU A 104 -3.95 -5.44 -9.90
CA LEU A 104 -4.02 -4.47 -10.98
C LEU A 104 -3.80 -5.17 -12.34
N PRO A 105 -4.34 -4.61 -13.44
CA PRO A 105 -4.04 -5.07 -14.80
C PRO A 105 -2.62 -4.72 -15.27
N GLY A 106 -1.87 -3.94 -14.48
CA GLY A 106 -0.46 -3.62 -14.71
C GLY A 106 0.46 -4.79 -14.35
N ILE A 107 1.66 -4.77 -14.92
CA ILE A 107 2.75 -5.69 -14.58
C ILE A 107 4.06 -4.93 -14.45
N ALA A 108 4.94 -5.39 -13.56
CA ALA A 108 6.30 -4.90 -13.43
C ALA A 108 7.29 -5.81 -14.18
N ASN A 109 8.39 -5.21 -14.66
CA ASN A 109 9.47 -5.89 -15.37
C ASN A 109 10.81 -5.32 -14.92
N PHE A 110 11.70 -6.17 -14.41
CA PHE A 110 12.99 -5.83 -13.83
C PHE A 110 14.11 -6.49 -14.62
N PHE A 111 14.99 -5.66 -15.18
CA PHE A 111 16.14 -6.10 -15.97
C PHE A 111 17.42 -5.88 -15.14
N ILE A 112 17.63 -6.75 -14.13
CA ILE A 112 18.66 -6.57 -13.11
C ILE A 112 20.05 -6.87 -13.69
N GLY A 113 20.72 -5.82 -14.15
CA GLY A 113 22.05 -5.90 -14.75
C GLY A 113 22.09 -6.67 -16.08
N ASN A 114 23.29 -7.08 -16.45
CA ASN A 114 23.58 -7.68 -17.76
C ASN A 114 23.38 -9.21 -17.83
N ASP A 115 22.79 -9.81 -16.79
CA ASP A 115 22.57 -11.26 -16.68
C ASP A 115 21.08 -11.58 -16.85
N PRO A 116 20.65 -12.16 -17.99
CA PRO A 116 19.25 -12.46 -18.24
C PRO A 116 18.62 -13.45 -17.25
N SER A 117 19.41 -14.24 -16.51
CA SER A 117 18.87 -15.13 -15.47
C SER A 117 18.37 -14.38 -14.23
N LYS A 118 18.79 -13.12 -14.07
CA LYS A 118 18.34 -12.19 -13.02
C LYS A 118 17.20 -11.29 -13.46
N TRP A 119 16.74 -11.41 -14.71
CA TRP A 119 15.59 -10.66 -15.17
C TRP A 119 14.31 -11.28 -14.63
N ARG A 120 13.32 -10.44 -14.32
CA ARG A 120 11.99 -10.81 -13.80
C ARG A 120 10.94 -10.05 -14.59
N THR A 121 9.97 -10.75 -15.17
CA THR A 121 8.99 -10.15 -16.09
C THR A 121 7.59 -10.68 -15.81
N ASN A 122 6.57 -9.90 -16.17
CA ASN A 122 5.16 -10.19 -15.89
C ASN A 122 4.85 -10.32 -14.39
N ILE A 123 5.57 -9.56 -13.56
CA ILE A 123 5.37 -9.54 -12.10
C ILE A 123 4.07 -8.84 -11.78
N ALA A 124 3.22 -9.48 -10.99
CA ALA A 124 1.92 -8.96 -10.60
C ALA A 124 2.08 -7.70 -9.74
N THR A 125 1.17 -6.73 -9.95
CA THR A 125 1.05 -5.55 -9.11
C THR A 125 -0.34 -5.45 -8.51
N PHE A 126 -0.48 -4.79 -7.36
CA PHE A 126 -1.69 -4.74 -6.55
C PHE A 126 -1.98 -3.30 -6.09
N GLU A 127 -3.23 -2.98 -5.76
CA GLU A 127 -3.60 -1.68 -5.17
C GLU A 127 -3.17 -1.55 -3.70
N GLY A 128 -2.88 -2.68 -3.06
CA GLY A 128 -2.41 -2.76 -1.69
C GLY A 128 -1.89 -4.13 -1.30
N VAL A 129 -1.52 -4.28 -0.04
CA VAL A 129 -1.28 -5.55 0.64
C VAL A 129 -2.16 -5.65 1.87
N TRP A 130 -2.58 -6.86 2.20
CA TRP A 130 -3.44 -7.17 3.34
C TRP A 130 -2.72 -8.20 4.22
N TYR A 131 -2.59 -7.87 5.50
CA TYR A 131 -2.13 -8.75 6.56
C TYR A 131 -3.34 -9.28 7.33
N GLU A 132 -3.54 -10.60 7.32
CA GLU A 132 -4.61 -11.27 8.06
C GLU A 132 -4.13 -11.74 9.45
N GLU A 133 -4.95 -11.52 10.46
CA GLU A 133 -4.74 -11.97 11.85
C GLU A 133 -3.35 -11.55 12.40
N VAL A 134 -3.02 -10.26 12.24
CA VAL A 134 -1.83 -9.61 12.86
C VAL A 134 -1.91 -9.71 14.37
N TYR A 135 -3.11 -9.51 14.91
CA TYR A 135 -3.52 -10.02 16.21
C TYR A 135 -4.81 -10.82 16.03
N ALA A 136 -5.24 -11.57 17.04
CA ALA A 136 -6.50 -12.31 16.98
C ALA A 136 -7.69 -11.36 16.74
N GLY A 137 -8.29 -11.40 15.56
CA GLY A 137 -9.34 -10.46 15.13
C GLY A 137 -8.85 -9.05 14.79
N VAL A 138 -7.58 -8.87 14.41
CA VAL A 138 -7.06 -7.60 13.87
C VAL A 138 -6.33 -7.82 12.55
N ASP A 139 -6.82 -7.16 11.52
CA ASP A 139 -6.24 -7.15 10.18
C ASP A 139 -5.63 -5.78 9.87
N VAL A 140 -4.62 -5.74 8.99
CA VAL A 140 -3.97 -4.48 8.58
C VAL A 140 -3.84 -4.44 7.05
N LYS A 141 -4.38 -3.40 6.43
CA LYS A 141 -4.25 -3.16 4.99
C LYS A 141 -3.34 -1.96 4.74
N TYR A 142 -2.34 -2.14 3.88
CA TYR A 142 -1.61 -1.04 3.28
C TYR A 142 -2.12 -0.83 1.85
N SER A 143 -2.39 0.40 1.45
CA SER A 143 -2.91 0.72 0.12
C SER A 143 -2.46 2.10 -0.37
N GLY A 144 -2.60 2.38 -1.65
CA GLY A 144 -2.21 3.68 -2.22
C GLY A 144 -3.31 4.73 -2.12
N GLU A 145 -3.06 5.84 -1.42
CA GLU A 145 -3.95 7.00 -1.39
C GLU A 145 -3.19 8.28 -1.79
N SER A 146 -3.62 8.94 -2.87
CA SER A 146 -3.02 10.19 -3.38
C SER A 146 -1.50 10.12 -3.65
N GLY A 147 -0.98 8.93 -3.99
CA GLY A 147 0.46 8.71 -4.24
C GLY A 147 1.28 8.39 -2.99
N GLN A 148 0.65 8.30 -1.82
CA GLN A 148 1.26 7.95 -0.53
C GLN A 148 0.74 6.61 -0.01
N VAL A 149 1.57 5.85 0.71
CA VAL A 149 1.13 4.63 1.39
C VAL A 149 0.23 4.98 2.58
N LYS A 150 -0.99 4.45 2.58
CA LYS A 150 -1.95 4.50 3.68
C LYS A 150 -2.00 3.16 4.41
N ARG A 151 -2.07 3.20 5.74
CA ARG A 151 -2.34 2.04 6.62
C ARG A 151 -3.76 2.16 7.20
N ASP A 152 -4.60 1.18 6.92
CA ASP A 152 -5.89 0.97 7.57
C ASP A 152 -5.77 -0.22 8.53
N ILE A 153 -6.29 -0.10 9.75
CA ILE A 153 -6.30 -1.16 10.78
C ILE A 153 -7.77 -1.52 11.04
N TYR A 154 -8.11 -2.80 10.87
CA TYR A 154 -9.45 -3.33 11.06
C TYR A 154 -9.49 -4.10 12.37
N VAL A 155 -10.33 -3.69 13.31
CA VAL A 155 -10.43 -4.28 14.65
C VAL A 155 -11.81 -4.93 14.79
N ALA A 156 -11.84 -6.25 14.89
CA ALA A 156 -13.10 -6.99 15.00
C ALA A 156 -13.86 -6.66 16.30
N PRO A 157 -15.20 -6.83 16.32
CA PRO A 157 -16.00 -6.65 17.52
C PRO A 157 -15.43 -7.37 18.75
N SER A 158 -15.48 -6.70 19.90
CA SER A 158 -14.97 -7.12 21.20
C SER A 158 -13.45 -7.27 21.33
N VAL A 159 -12.67 -6.97 20.28
CA VAL A 159 -11.21 -6.79 20.40
C VAL A 159 -10.93 -5.37 20.91
N SER A 160 -10.02 -5.23 21.88
CA SER A 160 -9.63 -3.90 22.38
C SER A 160 -8.57 -3.28 21.46
N VAL A 161 -8.78 -2.03 21.06
CA VAL A 161 -7.80 -1.25 20.27
C VAL A 161 -6.47 -1.07 21.02
N ASP A 162 -6.46 -1.11 22.35
CA ASP A 162 -5.24 -1.10 23.19
C ASP A 162 -4.27 -2.26 22.87
N THR A 163 -4.73 -3.30 22.18
CA THR A 163 -3.89 -4.42 21.69
C THR A 163 -2.94 -3.97 20.58
N VAL A 164 -3.31 -2.94 19.82
CA VAL A 164 -2.56 -2.49 18.65
C VAL A 164 -1.48 -1.51 19.06
N VAL A 165 -0.26 -2.03 19.23
CA VAL A 165 0.95 -1.25 19.46
C VAL A 165 1.86 -1.37 18.25
N ILE A 166 2.35 -0.23 17.76
CA ILE A 166 3.36 -0.11 16.71
C ILE A 166 4.66 0.34 17.38
N GLU A 167 5.74 -0.38 17.14
CA GLU A 167 7.09 0.01 17.51
C GLU A 167 7.84 0.50 16.27
N TYR A 168 8.69 1.50 16.47
CA TYR A 168 9.56 2.03 15.42
C TYR A 168 11.03 1.86 15.82
N GLU A 169 11.87 1.46 14.86
CA GLU A 169 13.33 1.42 15.02
C GLU A 169 14.04 2.36 14.04
N ASN A 170 15.29 2.70 14.38
CA ASN A 170 16.16 3.65 13.65
C ASN A 170 15.57 5.06 13.50
N VAL A 171 14.75 5.46 14.48
CA VAL A 171 14.32 6.84 14.69
C VAL A 171 15.08 7.42 15.89
N ASN A 172 15.42 8.70 15.79
CA ASN A 172 16.07 9.47 16.85
C ASN A 172 15.08 9.93 17.93
N ASP A 173 13.84 10.22 17.53
CA ASP A 173 12.75 10.66 18.41
C ASP A 173 11.38 10.43 17.74
N ILE A 174 10.31 10.41 18.53
CA ILE A 174 8.92 10.30 18.06
C ILE A 174 8.07 11.37 18.73
N GLU A 175 7.52 12.28 17.92
CA GLU A 175 6.68 13.38 18.40
C GLU A 175 5.23 13.25 17.91
N ILE A 176 4.26 13.54 18.79
CA ILE A 176 2.88 13.85 18.37
C ILE A 176 2.78 15.38 18.24
N ARG A 177 2.47 15.84 17.03
CA ARG A 177 2.40 17.27 16.67
C ARG A 177 1.04 17.88 17.06
N GLU A 178 0.94 19.22 17.04
CA GLU A 178 -0.27 19.95 17.47
C GLU A 178 -1.52 19.64 16.62
N ASP A 179 -1.33 19.20 15.37
CA ASP A 179 -2.40 18.74 14.46
C ASP A 179 -2.77 17.25 14.64
N GLY A 180 -2.14 16.56 15.61
CA GLY A 180 -2.32 15.14 15.88
C GLY A 180 -1.50 14.21 14.97
N SER A 181 -0.70 14.73 14.03
CA SER A 181 0.21 13.90 13.24
C SER A 181 1.35 13.32 14.08
N LEU A 182 1.89 12.17 13.65
CA LEU A 182 3.03 11.50 14.27
C LEU A 182 4.27 11.77 13.42
N ALA A 183 5.28 12.43 13.99
CA ALA A 183 6.55 12.67 13.34
C ALA A 183 7.62 11.68 13.86
N LEU A 184 8.22 10.94 12.93
CA LEU A 184 9.32 10.02 13.15
C LEU A 184 10.61 10.70 12.71
N ILE A 185 11.44 11.12 13.65
CA ILE A 185 12.63 11.95 13.37
C ILE A 185 13.83 11.05 13.11
N THR A 186 14.60 11.32 12.06
CA THR A 186 15.80 10.56 11.66
C THR A 186 17.05 11.45 11.65
N ASP A 187 18.19 10.94 11.14
CA ASP A 187 19.40 11.75 10.97
C ASP A 187 19.32 12.68 9.75
N THR A 188 18.56 12.31 8.71
CA THR A 188 18.48 13.11 7.47
C THR A 188 17.15 13.85 7.26
N GLY A 189 16.12 13.58 8.06
CA GLY A 189 14.82 14.28 7.97
C GLY A 189 13.79 13.86 9.02
N GLU A 190 12.52 13.91 8.62
CA GLU A 190 11.40 13.32 9.36
C GLU A 190 10.43 12.61 8.40
N LEU A 191 9.79 11.54 8.87
CA LEU A 191 8.64 10.92 8.23
C LEU A 191 7.38 11.23 9.05
N THR A 192 6.34 11.76 8.42
CA THR A 192 5.11 12.18 9.11
C THR A 192 3.93 11.30 8.74
N GLU A 193 3.39 10.56 9.70
CA GLU A 193 2.07 9.92 9.56
C GLU A 193 0.97 10.92 9.94
N LYS A 194 -0.11 10.96 9.15
CA LYS A 194 -1.25 11.85 9.40
C LYS A 194 -1.98 11.45 10.68
N SER A 195 -2.62 12.43 11.33
CA SER A 195 -3.51 12.20 12.47
C SER A 195 -4.52 11.07 12.16
N PRO A 196 -4.75 10.12 13.08
CA PRO A 196 -5.58 8.95 12.82
C PRO A 196 -7.05 9.35 12.68
N ILE A 197 -7.81 8.54 11.94
CA ILE A 197 -9.26 8.68 11.80
C ILE A 197 -9.86 7.30 12.09
N ALA A 198 -10.86 7.25 12.96
CA ALA A 198 -11.59 6.03 13.30
C ALA A 198 -13.09 6.24 13.08
N TYR A 199 -13.77 5.16 12.74
CA TYR A 199 -15.21 5.10 12.60
C TYR A 199 -15.68 3.66 12.79
N GLN A 200 -16.97 3.49 13.10
CA GLN A 200 -17.64 2.19 13.10
C GLN A 200 -18.65 2.10 11.95
N ILE A 201 -18.97 0.87 11.53
CA ILE A 201 -20.03 0.57 10.58
C ILE A 201 -21.22 -0.06 11.33
N ILE A 202 -22.18 0.78 11.73
CA ILE A 202 -23.40 0.35 12.44
C ILE A 202 -24.60 0.47 11.50
N ASP A 203 -25.34 -0.64 11.30
CA ASP A 203 -26.45 -0.74 10.34
C ASP A 203 -26.11 -0.26 8.91
N GLY A 204 -24.83 -0.37 8.50
CA GLY A 204 -24.32 0.10 7.21
C GLY A 204 -24.08 1.61 7.13
N GLN A 205 -24.10 2.33 8.26
CA GLN A 205 -23.74 3.75 8.35
C GLN A 205 -22.37 3.89 9.02
N GLN A 206 -21.55 4.80 8.49
CA GLN A 206 -20.32 5.24 9.14
C GLN A 206 -20.66 6.15 10.33
N ILE A 207 -20.16 5.82 11.51
CA ILE A 207 -20.25 6.62 12.73
C ILE A 207 -18.83 6.93 13.18
N ASP A 208 -18.41 8.19 13.09
CA ASP A 208 -17.07 8.62 13.44
C ASP A 208 -16.79 8.41 14.94
N VAL A 209 -15.56 8.02 15.27
CA VAL A 209 -15.07 7.80 16.65
C VAL A 209 -13.84 8.67 16.85
N ASP A 210 -13.81 9.44 17.94
CA ASP A 210 -12.63 10.21 18.33
C ASP A 210 -11.43 9.27 18.51
N VAL A 211 -10.29 9.58 17.89
CA VAL A 211 -9.05 8.82 18.03
C VAL A 211 -7.84 9.76 17.99
N ALA A 212 -6.81 9.43 18.75
CA ALA A 212 -5.51 10.09 18.73
C ALA A 212 -4.38 9.06 18.86
N TYR A 213 -3.18 9.42 18.40
CA TYR A 213 -1.98 8.67 18.75
C TYR A 213 -1.66 8.83 20.25
N LYS A 214 -1.00 7.82 20.81
CA LYS A 214 -0.54 7.82 22.20
C LYS A 214 0.83 7.18 22.31
N LEU A 215 1.80 7.92 22.83
CA LEU A 215 3.12 7.37 23.15
C LEU A 215 3.02 6.43 24.36
N LEU A 216 3.57 5.23 24.22
CA LEU A 216 3.60 4.18 25.25
C LEU A 216 5.01 3.95 25.82
N GLY A 217 6.02 4.52 25.17
CA GLY A 217 7.43 4.51 25.54
C GLY A 217 8.21 5.43 24.59
N ASP A 218 9.54 5.31 24.57
CA ASP A 218 10.41 6.15 23.75
C ASP A 218 10.25 5.89 22.24
N ASN A 219 9.83 4.67 21.86
CA ASN A 219 9.72 4.23 20.47
C ASN A 219 8.43 3.47 20.13
N GLN A 220 7.44 3.46 21.05
CA GLN A 220 6.19 2.70 20.91
C GLN A 220 4.97 3.62 20.89
N VAL A 221 4.09 3.39 19.93
CA VAL A 221 2.89 4.17 19.65
C VAL A 221 1.67 3.25 19.67
N GLY A 222 0.67 3.62 20.46
CA GLY A 222 -0.68 3.05 20.41
C GLY A 222 -1.71 4.13 20.07
N PHE A 223 -2.97 3.81 20.32
CA PHE A 223 -4.10 4.70 20.05
C PHE A 223 -4.87 4.99 21.34
N GLU A 224 -5.27 6.25 21.54
CA GLU A 224 -6.32 6.61 22.49
C GLU A 224 -7.62 6.77 21.71
N VAL A 225 -8.64 5.97 22.05
CA VAL A 225 -9.93 5.94 21.35
C VAL A 225 -11.02 6.43 22.31
N GLY A 226 -11.94 7.23 21.78
CA GLY A 226 -13.13 7.73 22.47
C GLY A 226 -14.15 6.64 22.79
N SER A 227 -15.39 7.04 23.05
CA SER A 227 -16.48 6.07 23.29
C SER A 227 -16.96 5.45 21.97
N TYR A 228 -16.90 4.12 21.87
CA TYR A 228 -17.40 3.32 20.74
C TYR A 228 -18.24 2.13 21.25
N ASP A 229 -19.04 1.51 20.38
CA ASP A 229 -19.77 0.28 20.68
C ASP A 229 -18.90 -0.93 20.35
N SER A 230 -18.37 -1.61 21.39
CA SER A 230 -17.51 -2.78 21.23
C SER A 230 -18.21 -4.02 20.63
N ASN A 231 -19.49 -3.95 20.24
CA ASN A 231 -20.20 -5.00 19.51
C ASN A 231 -20.16 -4.80 17.98
N HIS A 232 -19.60 -3.68 17.51
CA HIS A 232 -19.45 -3.34 16.10
C HIS A 232 -17.97 -3.14 15.74
N GLU A 233 -17.66 -3.32 14.47
CA GLU A 233 -16.41 -2.89 13.81
C GLU A 233 -16.51 -1.39 13.57
#